data_AF-A0A7X1GKG4-F1
#
_entry.id   AF-A0A7X1GKG4-F1
#
_cell.length_a   1.000
_cell.length_b   1.000
_cell.length_c   1.000
_cell.angle_alpha   90.00
_cell.angle_beta   90.00
_cell.angle_gamma   90.00
#
_symmetry.space_group_name_H-M   'P 1'
#
loop_
_entity.id
_entity.type
_entity.pdbx_description
1 polymer ?
#
loop_
_entity_poly.entity_id
_entity_poly.type
_entity_poly.pdbx_seq_one_letter_code
_entity_poly.pdbx_strand_id
1 'polypeptide(L)'
;MALGKLTPLKRQTVLVALLFSLCACASGPKSPAPPKLPYSSWYVGLAAPRFMEVWVETVDVLDQRGLAFFHVSGGVASYTRKPEGWHKGGGSMMPVSNVDLPERIFLRWQSLVEPQAYKIRIPIPQWVRDEMVKP
;
A
#
# COMPACT_ATOMS: atom_id res chain seq x y z
N MET A 1 -19.84 19.34 -44.08
CA MET A 1 -20.16 18.32 -43.06
C MET A 1 -21.43 18.74 -42.35
N ALA A 2 -22.58 18.23 -42.78
CA ALA A 2 -23.88 18.57 -42.19
C ALA A 2 -24.12 17.70 -40.95
N LEU A 3 -24.23 18.34 -39.79
CA LEU A 3 -24.62 17.68 -38.54
C LEU A 3 -26.11 17.32 -38.68
N GLY A 4 -26.39 16.07 -39.04
CA GLY A 4 -27.76 15.57 -39.26
C GLY A 4 -28.63 15.78 -38.03
N LYS A 5 -29.77 16.48 -38.19
CA LYS A 5 -30.74 16.69 -37.11
C LYS A 5 -31.33 15.34 -36.68
N LEU A 6 -31.06 14.92 -35.45
CA LEU A 6 -31.65 13.73 -34.86
C LEU A 6 -33.16 13.96 -34.64
N THR A 7 -33.99 13.00 -35.09
CA THR A 7 -35.43 13.00 -34.83
C THR A 7 -35.70 12.85 -33.32
N PRO A 8 -36.82 13.38 -32.80
CA PRO A 8 -37.09 13.43 -31.36
C PRO A 8 -37.05 12.05 -30.68
N LEU A 9 -37.53 11.01 -31.38
CA LEU A 9 -37.50 9.64 -30.92
C LEU A 9 -36.06 9.10 -30.77
N LYS A 10 -35.19 9.41 -31.74
CA LYS A 10 -33.77 9.00 -31.74
C LYS A 10 -32.99 9.70 -30.63
N ARG A 11 -33.33 10.96 -30.33
CA ARG A 11 -32.76 11.72 -29.21
C ARG A 11 -33.15 11.12 -27.86
N GLN A 12 -34.40 10.67 -27.71
CA GLN A 12 -34.88 9.99 -26.50
C GLN A 12 -34.18 8.66 -26.26
N THR A 13 -34.02 7.82 -27.29
CA THR A 13 -33.32 6.54 -27.16
C THR A 13 -31.86 6.73 -26.74
N VAL A 14 -31.17 7.73 -27.30
CA VAL A 14 -29.80 8.09 -26.91
C VAL A 14 -29.74 8.56 -25.47
N LEU A 15 -30.69 9.39 -25.02
CA LEU A 15 -30.72 9.89 -23.65
C LEU A 15 -30.95 8.77 -22.63
N VAL A 16 -31.86 7.83 -22.95
CA VAL A 16 -32.15 6.67 -22.11
C VAL A 16 -30.93 5.74 -22.04
N ALA A 17 -30.29 5.45 -23.16
CA ALA A 17 -29.06 4.64 -23.19
C ALA A 17 -27.92 5.29 -22.38
N LEU A 18 -27.78 6.61 -22.45
CA LEU A 18 -26.80 7.37 -21.67
C LEU A 18 -27.08 7.30 -20.16
N LEU A 19 -28.35 7.44 -19.76
CA LEU A 19 -28.78 7.31 -18.36
C LEU A 19 -28.54 5.90 -17.80
N PHE A 20 -28.82 4.84 -18.59
CA PHE A 20 -28.53 3.47 -18.19
C PHE A 20 -27.02 3.19 -18.06
N SER A 21 -26.20 3.75 -18.96
CA SER A 21 -24.74 3.65 -18.89
C SER A 21 -24.17 4.33 -17.64
N LEU A 22 -24.72 5.48 -17.24
CA LEU A 22 -24.30 6.21 -16.04
C LEU A 22 -24.64 5.47 -14.73
N CYS A 23 -25.78 4.79 -14.66
CA CYS A 23 -26.17 3.98 -13.49
C CYS A 23 -25.29 2.73 -13.30
N ALA A 24 -24.77 2.15 -14.38
CA ALA A 24 -23.87 1.00 -14.31
C ALA A 24 -22.51 1.34 -13.66
N CYS A 25 -22.06 2.59 -13.75
CA CYS A 25 -20.82 3.04 -13.13
C CYS A 25 -20.92 3.30 -11.61
N ALA A 26 -22.13 3.60 -11.11
CA ALA A 26 -22.33 3.99 -9.71
C ALA A 26 -22.54 2.80 -8.75
N SER A 27 -22.72 1.58 -9.28
CA SER A 27 -23.09 0.37 -8.53
C SER A 27 -21.91 -0.58 -8.26
N GLY A 28 -20.68 -0.07 -8.36
CA GLY A 28 -19.48 -0.84 -8.03
C GLY A 28 -19.44 -1.29 -6.56
N PRO A 29 -18.62 -2.31 -6.23
CA PRO A 29 -18.41 -2.75 -4.85
C PRO A 29 -18.05 -1.56 -3.95
N LYS A 30 -18.76 -1.39 -2.84
CA LYS A 30 -18.40 -0.37 -1.83
C LYS A 30 -17.01 -0.67 -1.29
N SER A 31 -16.17 0.36 -1.22
CA SER A 31 -14.87 0.26 -0.53
C SER A 31 -15.10 -0.20 0.91
N PRO A 32 -14.24 -1.10 1.43
CA PRO A 32 -14.28 -1.48 2.83
C PRO A 32 -14.21 -0.26 3.74
N ALA A 33 -14.94 -0.29 4.84
CA ALA A 33 -14.86 0.76 5.85
C ALA A 33 -13.41 0.90 6.35
N PRO A 34 -12.95 2.12 6.68
CA PRO A 34 -11.63 2.32 7.27
C PRO A 34 -11.45 1.46 8.53
N PRO A 35 -10.24 0.93 8.76
CA PRO A 35 -9.94 0.17 9.96
C PRO A 35 -10.03 1.09 11.19
N LYS A 36 -10.46 0.53 12.32
CA LYS A 36 -10.54 1.26 13.60
C LYS A 36 -9.31 0.95 14.43
N LEU A 37 -8.25 1.72 14.23
CA LEU A 37 -7.02 1.64 15.02
C LEU A 37 -7.01 2.73 16.11
N PRO A 38 -6.29 2.54 17.23
CA PRO A 38 -6.19 3.54 18.30
C PRO A 38 -5.36 4.79 17.90
N TYR A 39 -4.83 4.82 16.67
CA TYR A 39 -4.07 5.90 16.07
C TYR A 39 -4.48 6.09 14.61
N SER A 40 -4.15 7.24 14.03
CA SER A 40 -4.54 7.60 12.65
C SER A 40 -3.71 6.93 11.56
N SER A 41 -2.46 6.55 11.87
CA SER A 41 -1.52 5.94 10.92
C SER A 41 -0.41 5.18 11.62
N TRP A 42 0.23 4.28 10.89
CA TRP A 42 1.45 3.56 11.28
C TRP A 42 2.45 3.59 10.12
N TYR A 43 3.67 3.09 10.30
CA TYR A 43 4.68 3.09 9.24
C TYR A 43 5.57 1.84 9.31
N VAL A 44 6.29 1.55 8.22
CA VAL A 44 7.40 0.59 8.21
C VAL A 44 8.73 1.33 8.15
N GLY A 45 9.50 1.23 9.24
CA GLY A 45 10.85 1.76 9.33
C GLY A 45 11.89 0.79 8.79
N LEU A 46 12.82 1.30 7.98
CA LEU A 46 13.96 0.56 7.46
C LEU A 46 15.25 1.05 8.14
N ALA A 47 16.05 0.12 8.64
CA ALA A 47 17.38 0.39 9.18
C ALA A 47 18.40 -0.64 8.71
N ALA A 48 19.63 -0.19 8.56
CA ALA A 48 20.79 -0.99 8.24
C ALA A 48 21.95 -0.68 9.20
N PRO A 49 22.70 -1.69 9.66
CA PRO A 49 23.96 -1.48 10.37
C PRO A 49 24.98 -0.70 9.54
N ARG A 50 25.96 -0.11 10.22
CA ARG A 50 27.11 0.49 9.53
C ARG A 50 27.80 -0.54 8.63
N PHE A 51 28.15 -0.14 7.40
CA PHE A 51 28.80 -0.99 6.39
C PHE A 51 27.94 -2.14 5.83
N MET A 52 26.63 -2.10 6.04
CA MET A 52 25.66 -3.05 5.47
C MET A 52 24.63 -2.30 4.63
N GLU A 53 25.09 -1.36 3.79
CA GLU A 53 24.22 -0.51 2.99
C GLU A 53 23.25 -1.35 2.14
N VAL A 54 21.97 -0.97 2.19
CA VAL A 54 20.90 -1.64 1.45
C VAL A 54 19.96 -0.62 0.83
N TRP A 55 19.60 -0.89 -0.42
CA TRP A 55 18.54 -0.18 -1.11
C TRP A 55 17.32 -1.08 -1.26
N VAL A 56 16.24 -0.71 -0.58
CA VAL A 56 14.97 -1.41 -0.62
C VAL A 56 14.16 -0.88 -1.79
N GLU A 57 13.76 -1.77 -2.68
CA GLU A 57 12.92 -1.42 -3.82
C GLU A 57 11.48 -1.15 -3.39
N THR A 58 10.93 -2.07 -2.60
CA THR A 58 9.55 -1.96 -2.13
C THR A 58 9.33 -2.75 -0.86
N VAL A 59 8.47 -2.18 -0.02
CA VAL A 59 7.75 -2.85 1.05
C VAL A 59 6.28 -2.82 0.66
N ASP A 60 5.68 -4.00 0.54
CA ASP A 60 4.25 -4.15 0.28
C ASP A 60 3.59 -4.85 1.48
N VAL A 61 2.30 -4.59 1.69
CA VAL A 61 1.54 -5.07 2.85
C VAL A 61 0.28 -5.77 2.39
N LEU A 62 0.03 -6.95 2.96
CA LEU A 62 -1.30 -7.54 2.99
C LEU A 62 -1.88 -7.31 4.39
N ASP A 63 -2.99 -6.60 4.48
CA ASP A 63 -3.64 -6.30 5.75
C ASP A 63 -4.55 -7.44 6.23
N GLN A 64 -5.09 -7.34 7.44
CA GLN A 64 -5.99 -8.35 8.01
C GLN A 64 -7.31 -8.55 7.25
N ARG A 65 -7.68 -7.59 6.38
CA ARG A 65 -8.88 -7.66 5.54
C ARG A 65 -8.61 -8.33 4.19
N GLY A 66 -7.37 -8.78 3.96
CA GLY A 66 -6.94 -9.38 2.70
C GLY A 66 -6.68 -8.36 1.59
N LEU A 67 -6.54 -7.07 1.93
CA LEU A 67 -6.25 -6.02 0.96
C LEU A 67 -4.74 -5.83 0.82
N ALA A 68 -4.28 -5.75 -0.43
CA ALA A 68 -2.87 -5.52 -0.76
C ALA A 68 -2.59 -4.04 -0.99
N PHE A 69 -1.56 -3.53 -0.32
CA PHE A 69 -1.06 -2.16 -0.43
C PHE A 69 0.39 -2.21 -0.87
N PHE A 70 0.67 -1.63 -2.02
CA PHE A 70 2.00 -1.66 -2.62
C PHE A 70 2.78 -0.39 -2.29
N HIS A 71 4.10 -0.52 -2.20
CA HIS A 71 5.02 0.59 -2.02
C HIS A 71 4.73 1.44 -0.77
N VAL A 72 4.41 0.78 0.35
CA VAL A 72 4.16 1.46 1.63
C VAL A 72 5.44 2.04 2.26
N SER A 73 6.60 1.53 1.85
CA SER A 73 7.93 2.02 2.23
C SER A 73 8.98 1.53 1.22
N GLY A 74 10.15 2.15 1.21
CA GLY A 74 11.24 1.84 0.29
C GLY A 74 12.36 2.88 0.34
N GLY A 75 13.36 2.70 -0.50
CA GLY A 75 14.53 3.57 -0.61
C GLY A 75 15.72 3.11 0.23
N VAL A 76 16.59 4.06 0.54
CA VAL A 76 17.81 3.82 1.33
C VAL A 76 17.44 3.66 2.79
N ALA A 77 17.84 2.55 3.40
CA ALA A 77 17.62 2.32 4.83
C ALA A 77 18.42 3.32 5.68
N SER A 78 17.89 3.68 6.85
CA SER A 78 18.61 4.54 7.78
C SER A 78 19.78 3.82 8.44
N TYR A 79 20.91 4.51 8.60
CA TYR A 79 22.14 3.91 9.12
C TYR A 79 22.27 4.02 10.62
N THR A 80 22.64 2.92 11.25
CA THR A 80 23.21 2.97 12.59
C THR A 80 24.68 3.41 12.51
N ARG A 81 25.17 4.12 13.51
CA ARG A 81 26.60 4.53 13.58
C ARG A 81 27.56 3.40 13.99
N LYS A 82 27.04 2.21 14.26
CA LYS A 82 27.77 1.05 14.78
C LYS A 82 27.37 -0.23 14.03
N PRO A 83 28.29 -1.17 13.78
CA PRO A 83 27.96 -2.42 13.10
C PRO A 83 27.13 -3.37 13.98
N GLU A 84 27.18 -3.26 15.31
CA GLU A 84 26.44 -4.14 16.22
C GLU A 84 25.11 -3.54 16.74
N GLY A 85 24.18 -4.45 17.05
CA GLY A 85 22.95 -4.16 17.79
C GLY A 85 21.71 -3.92 16.93
N TRP A 86 20.54 -3.98 17.58
CA TRP A 86 19.26 -3.62 16.97
C TRP A 86 19.00 -2.14 17.17
N HIS A 87 18.58 -1.45 16.10
CA HIS A 87 18.13 -0.07 16.16
C HIS A 87 16.62 0.00 16.00
N LYS A 88 15.99 1.08 16.49
CA LYS A 88 14.54 1.28 16.37
C LYS A 88 14.07 1.58 14.94
N GLY A 89 14.91 1.35 13.93
CA GLY A 89 14.66 1.88 12.60
C GLY A 89 14.60 3.40 12.61
N GLY A 90 14.17 3.99 11.49
CA GLY A 90 13.77 5.39 11.44
C GLY A 90 14.63 6.25 10.55
N GLY A 91 13.98 7.02 9.67
CA GLY A 91 14.55 7.86 8.62
C GLY A 91 13.41 8.64 7.96
N SER A 92 13.43 8.81 6.63
CA SER A 92 12.23 9.26 5.92
C SER A 92 11.18 8.14 5.97
N MET A 93 10.01 8.43 6.53
CA MET A 93 8.93 7.46 6.73
C MET A 93 7.65 7.98 6.10
N MET A 94 6.92 7.08 5.45
CA MET A 94 5.61 7.37 4.89
C MET A 94 4.52 6.92 5.87
N PRO A 95 3.65 7.83 6.35
CA PRO A 95 2.51 7.43 7.16
C PRO A 95 1.53 6.60 6.32
N VAL A 96 1.20 5.42 6.83
CA VAL A 96 0.23 4.50 6.26
C VAL A 96 -1.10 4.72 6.97
N SER A 97 -2.02 5.42 6.30
CA SER A 97 -3.35 5.78 6.81
C SER A 97 -4.43 4.95 6.12
N ASN A 98 -5.53 4.66 6.81
CA ASN A 98 -6.67 3.87 6.29
C ASN A 98 -6.33 2.41 5.90
N VAL A 99 -5.16 1.91 6.31
CA VAL A 99 -4.72 0.52 6.12
C VAL A 99 -4.73 -0.20 7.46
N ASP A 100 -5.30 -1.40 7.48
CA ASP A 100 -5.37 -2.19 8.72
C ASP A 100 -3.99 -2.73 9.07
N LEU A 101 -3.85 -3.36 10.24
CA LEU A 101 -2.56 -3.93 10.65
C LEU A 101 -2.09 -4.99 9.64
N PRO A 102 -0.77 -5.10 9.42
CA PRO A 102 -0.24 -6.06 8.48
C PRO A 102 -0.49 -7.51 8.96
N GLU A 103 -1.03 -8.34 8.08
CA GLU A 103 -0.97 -9.79 8.20
C GLU A 103 0.36 -10.30 7.65
N ARG A 104 0.82 -9.73 6.54
CA ARG A 104 2.10 -10.09 5.89
C ARG A 104 2.75 -8.85 5.30
N ILE A 105 4.08 -8.84 5.36
CA ILE A 105 4.92 -7.86 4.68
C ILE A 105 5.70 -8.59 3.59
N PHE A 106 5.77 -7.98 2.41
CA PHE A 106 6.62 -8.40 1.31
C PHE A 106 7.71 -7.36 1.14
N LEU A 107 8.95 -7.80 1.15
CA LEU A 107 10.11 -6.94 1.02
C LEU A 107 10.92 -7.39 -0.19
N ARG A 108 11.32 -6.43 -1.02
CA ARG A 108 12.27 -6.64 -2.12
C ARG A 108 13.42 -5.64 -2.02
N TRP A 109 14.64 -6.10 -2.18
CA TRP A 109 15.83 -5.25 -2.18
C TRP A 109 16.87 -5.76 -3.18
N GLN A 110 17.78 -4.88 -3.59
CA GLN A 110 18.93 -5.25 -4.42
C GLN A 110 20.15 -5.46 -3.52
N SER A 111 20.87 -6.56 -3.73
CA SER A 111 22.17 -6.72 -3.09
C SER A 111 23.19 -5.81 -3.76
N LEU A 112 24.06 -5.19 -2.97
CA LEU A 112 25.21 -4.43 -3.47
C LEU A 112 26.41 -5.33 -3.78
N VAL A 113 26.47 -6.50 -3.15
CA VAL A 113 27.62 -7.44 -3.26
C VAL A 113 27.37 -8.48 -4.36
N GLU A 114 26.09 -8.78 -4.63
CA GLU A 114 25.69 -9.77 -5.62
C GLU A 114 24.74 -9.15 -6.63
N PRO A 115 24.85 -9.45 -7.94
CA PRO A 115 24.03 -8.85 -8.99
C PRO A 115 22.63 -9.49 -9.06
N GLN A 116 21.90 -9.49 -7.95
CA GLN A 116 20.55 -10.04 -7.88
C GLN A 116 19.65 -9.28 -6.90
N ALA A 117 18.34 -9.37 -7.15
CA ALA A 117 17.31 -8.85 -6.28
C ALA A 117 16.74 -9.97 -5.40
N TYR A 118 16.69 -9.70 -4.10
CA TYR A 118 16.14 -10.60 -3.11
C TYR A 118 14.70 -10.24 -2.80
N LYS A 119 13.91 -11.25 -2.45
CA LYS A 119 12.51 -11.12 -2.03
C LYS A 119 12.27 -11.97 -0.80
N ILE A 120 11.59 -11.40 0.19
CA ILE A 120 11.15 -12.15 1.37
C ILE A 120 9.70 -11.83 1.69
N ARG A 121 9.01 -12.84 2.23
CA ARG A 121 7.68 -12.72 2.81
C ARG A 121 7.79 -12.91 4.32
N ILE A 122 7.41 -11.88 5.06
CA ILE A 122 7.43 -11.87 6.52
C ILE A 122 5.98 -11.98 7.00
N PRO A 123 5.55 -13.14 7.53
CA PRO A 123 4.27 -13.22 8.23
C PRO A 123 4.36 -12.42 9.54
N ILE A 124 3.35 -11.59 9.81
CA ILE A 124 3.25 -10.87 11.08
C ILE A 124 2.41 -11.72 12.03
N PRO A 125 2.98 -12.22 13.15
CA PRO A 125 2.22 -12.98 14.13
C PRO A 125 1.12 -12.15 14.79
N GLN A 126 0.11 -12.83 15.34
CA GLN A 126 -0.98 -12.16 16.06
C GLN A 126 -0.46 -11.34 17.24
N TRP A 127 0.49 -11.86 18.02
CA TRP A 127 1.04 -11.15 19.17
C TRP A 127 1.65 -9.79 18.80
N VAL A 128 2.27 -9.66 17.61
CA VAL A 128 2.83 -8.37 17.15
C VAL A 128 1.71 -7.36 16.93
N ARG A 129 0.60 -7.78 16.31
CA ARG A 129 -0.57 -6.92 16.12
C ARG A 129 -1.23 -6.56 17.44
N ASP A 130 -1.26 -7.48 18.39
CA ASP A 130 -1.77 -7.24 19.73
C ASP A 130 -0.90 -6.19 20.45
N GLU A 131 0.43 -6.23 20.28
CA GLU A 131 1.34 -5.18 20.76
C GLU A 131 1.09 -3.83 20.07
N MET A 132 0.85 -3.83 18.75
CA MET A 132 0.65 -2.59 17.99
C MET A 132 -0.55 -1.78 18.49
N VAL A 133 -1.58 -2.42 19.05
CA VAL A 133 -2.80 -1.73 19.53
C VAL A 133 -2.80 -1.40 21.02
N LYS A 134 -1.72 -1.72 21.74
CA LYS A 134 -1.60 -1.35 23.15
C LYS A 134 -1.47 0.19 23.29
N PRO A 135 -2.09 0.79 24.33
CA PRO A 135 -1.98 2.22 24.61
C PRO A 135 -0.55 2.69 24.90
#